data_AF-A0A917ZN96-F1
#
_entry.id   AF-A0A917ZN96-F1
#
_cell.length_a   1.000
_cell.length_b   1.000
_cell.length_c   1.000
_cell.angle_alpha   90.00
_cell.angle_beta   90.00
_cell.angle_gamma   90.00
#
_symmetry.space_group_name_H-M   'P 1'
#
loop_
_entity.id
_entity.type
_entity.pdbx_description
1 polymer ?
#
loop_
_entity_poly.entity_id
_entity_poly.type
_entity_poly.pdbx_seq_one_letter_code
_entity_poly.pdbx_strand_id
1 'polypeptide(L)'
;MQEREIKLLFKAGVFDSCQAIPVSMARGWTLKFVTKENEVVTLNLQRSKDEREFKSLDGAAAVARRIGFEWLNVQIGDLKWREKM
;
A
#
# COMPACT_ATOMS: atom_id res chain seq x y z
N MET A 1 0.41 3.22 9.88
CA MET A 1 0.12 2.04 10.73
C MET A 1 1.14 0.92 10.47
N GLN A 2 1.30 -0.02 11.41
CA GLN A 2 2.15 -1.20 11.19
C GLN A 2 1.41 -2.29 10.39
N GLU A 3 2.18 -3.16 9.72
CA GLU A 3 1.65 -4.25 8.86
C GLU A 3 0.63 -5.14 9.59
N ARG A 4 0.84 -5.41 10.89
CA ARG A 4 -0.07 -6.21 11.70
C ARG A 4 -1.44 -5.54 11.89
N GLU A 5 -1.45 -4.23 12.12
CA GLU A 5 -2.69 -3.45 12.29
C GLU A 5 -3.48 -3.40 10.98
N ILE A 6 -2.78 -3.14 9.88
CA ILE A 6 -3.38 -3.13 8.54
C ILE A 6 -3.96 -4.51 8.21
N LYS A 7 -3.27 -5.59 8.57
CA LYS A 7 -3.80 -6.95 8.39
C LYS A 7 -5.05 -7.23 9.22
N LEU A 8 -5.17 -6.67 10.42
CA LEU A 8 -6.38 -6.79 11.23
C LEU A 8 -7.55 -6.02 10.60
N LEU A 9 -7.32 -4.78 10.17
CA LEU A 9 -8.32 -3.94 9.50
C LEU A 9 -8.77 -4.53 8.15
N PHE A 10 -7.85 -5.14 7.40
CA PHE A 10 -8.16 -5.87 6.18
C PHE A 10 -9.11 -7.04 6.46
N LYS A 11 -8.81 -7.87 7.46
CA LYS A 11 -9.67 -8.99 7.86
C LYS A 11 -11.05 -8.54 8.37
N ALA A 12 -11.12 -7.36 8.97
CA ALA A 12 -12.38 -6.75 9.38
C ALA A 12 -13.17 -6.14 8.21
N GLY A 13 -12.63 -6.15 6.98
CA GLY A 13 -13.30 -5.65 5.78
C GLY A 13 -13.38 -4.13 5.69
N VAL A 14 -12.47 -3.41 6.37
CA VAL A 14 -12.41 -1.95 6.43
C VAL A 14 -11.88 -1.34 5.12
N PHE A 15 -10.92 -2.02 4.49
CA PHE A 15 -10.30 -1.52 3.26
C PHE A 15 -11.12 -1.86 2.02
N ASP A 16 -11.13 -0.91 1.09
CA ASP A 16 -11.68 -1.05 -0.25
C ASP A 16 -10.58 -1.40 -1.26
N SER A 17 -9.44 -0.69 -1.22
CA SER A 17 -8.34 -0.93 -2.15
C SER A 17 -6.95 -0.65 -1.58
N CYS A 18 -5.93 -1.19 -2.25
CA CYS A 18 -4.52 -0.92 -1.97
C CYS A 18 -3.87 -0.27 -3.20
N GLN A 19 -3.09 0.77 -2.95
CA GLN A 19 -2.45 1.60 -3.98
C GLN A 19 -0.94 1.67 -3.75
N ALA A 20 -0.16 1.50 -4.81
CA ALA A 20 1.26 1.78 -4.84
C ALA A 20 1.51 3.10 -5.58
N ILE A 21 2.18 4.03 -4.91
CA ILE A 21 2.48 5.37 -5.43
C ILE A 21 3.99 5.62 -5.30
N PRO A 22 4.67 6.18 -6.32
CA PRO A 22 6.07 6.53 -6.20
C PRO A 22 6.25 7.70 -5.22
N VAL A 23 7.17 7.56 -4.27
CA VAL A 23 7.51 8.63 -3.32
C VAL A 23 8.28 9.75 -4.02
N SER A 24 9.09 9.39 -5.01
CA SER A 24 9.66 10.29 -6.01
C SER A 24 9.94 9.50 -7.29
N MET A 25 10.08 10.17 -8.43
CA MET A 25 10.32 9.54 -9.73
C MET A 25 11.53 8.59 -9.79
N ALA A 26 12.44 8.62 -8.81
CA ALA A 26 13.66 7.82 -8.78
C ALA A 26 13.92 7.01 -7.49
N ARG A 27 13.14 7.17 -6.41
CA ARG A 27 13.54 6.66 -5.07
C ARG A 27 12.64 5.61 -4.42
N GLY A 28 11.58 5.15 -5.09
CA GLY A 28 10.82 4.01 -4.63
C GLY A 28 9.33 4.28 -4.48
N TRP A 29 8.68 3.38 -3.74
CA TRP A 29 7.24 3.19 -3.70
C TRP A 29 6.73 3.24 -2.27
N THR A 30 5.54 3.79 -2.06
CA THR A 30 4.80 3.70 -0.79
C THR A 30 3.48 2.98 -1.02
N LEU A 31 2.98 2.32 0.02
CA LEU A 31 1.66 1.70 0.02
C LEU A 31 0.67 2.59 0.75
N LYS A 32 -0.42 2.89 0.05
CA LYS A 32 -1.61 3.55 0.60
C LYS A 32 -2.79 2.60 0.54
N PHE A 33 -3.56 2.54 1.62
CA PHE A 33 -4.75 1.71 1.73
C PHE A 33 -5.95 2.64 1.85
N VAL A 34 -6.91 2.47 0.95
CA VAL A 34 -8.13 3.28 0.93
C VAL A 34 -9.21 2.50 1.67
N THR A 35 -9.80 3.13 2.68
CA THR A 35 -10.95 2.56 3.40
C THR A 35 -12.24 2.73 2.58
N LYS A 36 -13.29 1.99 2.94
CA LYS A 36 -14.62 2.19 2.35
C LYS A 36 -15.20 3.59 2.61
N GLU A 37 -14.69 4.29 3.61
CA GLU A 37 -15.04 5.68 3.95
C GLU A 37 -14.14 6.69 3.22
N ASN A 38 -13.33 6.22 2.27
CA ASN A 38 -12.42 7.01 1.45
C ASN A 38 -11.28 7.67 2.24
N GLU A 39 -10.97 7.14 3.43
CA GLU A 39 -9.80 7.54 4.20
C GLU A 39 -8.55 6.82 3.69
N VAL A 40 -7.41 7.52 3.76
CA VAL A 40 -6.14 6.97 3.29
C VAL A 40 -5.26 6.61 4.48
N VAL A 41 -4.97 5.33 4.63
CA VAL A 41 -4.06 4.79 5.64
C VAL A 41 -2.73 4.47 4.97
N THR A 42 -1.63 4.91 5.56
CA THR A 42 -0.27 4.62 5.08
C THR A 42 0.40 3.55 5.93
N LEU A 43 1.29 2.76 5.31
CA LEU A 43 2.14 1.82 6.03
C LEU A 43 3.34 2.58 6.61
N ASN A 44 3.65 2.37 7.89
CA ASN A 44 4.79 3.00 8.55
C ASN A 44 5.98 2.03 8.62
N LEU A 45 7.18 2.58 8.79
CA LEU A 45 8.35 1.83 9.20
C LEU A 45 8.10 1.13 10.55
N GLN A 46 8.72 -0.03 10.76
CA GLN A 46 8.52 -0.78 12.00
C GLN A 46 9.16 -0.10 13.23
N ARG A 47 10.17 0.74 13.01
CA ARG A 47 10.94 1.45 14.06
C ARG A 47 10.76 2.96 14.06
N SER A 48 9.98 3.52 13.13
CA SER A 48 9.73 4.96 13.02
C SER A 48 8.25 5.21 12.68
N LYS A 49 7.78 6.45 12.87
CA LYS A 49 6.46 6.86 12.38
C LYS A 49 6.45 7.25 10.89
N ASP A 50 7.62 7.25 10.24
CA ASP A 50 7.74 7.59 8.82
C ASP A 50 7.06 6.54 7.94
N GLU A 51 6.62 6.97 6.76
CA GLU A 51 6.05 6.07 5.75
C GLU A 51 7.07 5.03 5.31
N ARG A 52 6.60 3.80 5.10
CA ARG A 52 7.43 2.70 4.62
C ARG A 52 7.65 2.84 3.13
N GLU A 53 8.89 3.16 2.79
CA GLU A 53 9.35 3.19 1.41
C GLU A 53 9.87 1.82 0.97
N PHE A 54 9.51 1.43 -0.23
CA PHE A 54 9.93 0.22 -0.91
C PHE A 54 10.82 0.57 -2.09
N LYS A 55 11.94 -0.13 -2.25
CA LYS A 55 12.87 0.11 -3.37
C LYS A 55 12.27 -0.24 -4.74
N SER A 56 11.32 -1.18 -4.78
CA SER A 56 10.67 -1.65 -6.00
C SER A 56 9.17 -1.84 -5.79
N LEU A 57 8.43 -1.83 -6.91
CA LEU A 57 7.00 -2.14 -6.93
C LEU A 57 6.75 -3.56 -6.44
N ASP A 58 7.59 -4.53 -6.83
CA ASP A 58 7.50 -5.92 -6.38
C ASP A 58 7.59 -6.06 -4.85
N GLY A 59 8.47 -5.26 -4.23
CA GLY A 59 8.63 -5.23 -2.78
C GLY A 59 7.36 -4.73 -2.07
N ALA A 60 6.71 -3.72 -2.64
CA ALA A 60 5.42 -3.23 -2.17
C ALA A 60 4.31 -4.28 -2.40
N ALA A 61 4.25 -4.86 -3.60
CA ALA A 61 3.28 -5.89 -3.98
C ALA A 61 3.35 -7.13 -3.06
N ALA A 62 4.56 -7.59 -2.72
CA ALA A 62 4.75 -8.71 -1.81
C ALA A 62 4.16 -8.45 -0.42
N VAL A 63 4.24 -7.20 0.08
CA VAL A 63 3.62 -6.83 1.36
C VAL A 63 2.11 -6.73 1.25
N ALA A 64 1.58 -6.13 0.18
CA ALA A 64 0.14 -6.07 -0.06
C ALA A 64 -0.48 -7.48 -0.15
N ARG A 65 0.19 -8.42 -0.85
CA ARG A 65 -0.22 -9.83 -0.91
C ARG A 65 -0.18 -10.52 0.46
N ARG A 66 0.83 -10.24 1.28
CA ARG A 66 0.95 -10.81 2.64
C ARG A 66 -0.14 -10.31 3.60
N ILE A 67 -0.62 -9.08 3.39
CA ILE A 67 -1.75 -8.51 4.11
C ILE A 67 -3.05 -9.23 3.68
N GLY A 68 -3.20 -9.50 2.38
CA GLY A 68 -4.29 -10.29 1.81
C GLY A 68 -4.92 -9.67 0.56
N PHE A 69 -4.38 -8.58 0.04
CA PHE A 69 -4.86 -7.99 -1.21
C PHE A 69 -4.45 -8.84 -2.41
N GLU A 70 -5.38 -9.08 -3.31
CA GLU A 70 -5.12 -9.78 -4.60
C GLU A 70 -4.73 -8.82 -5.72
N TRP A 71 -5.08 -7.54 -5.58
CA TRP A 71 -4.90 -6.53 -6.60
C TRP A 71 -4.19 -5.31 -6.02
N LEU A 72 -3.31 -4.73 -6.84
CA LEU A 72 -2.61 -3.50 -6.54
C LEU A 72 -2.95 -2.46 -7.58
N ASN A 73 -3.45 -1.31 -7.14
CA ASN A 73 -3.63 -0.17 -8.02
C ASN A 73 -2.31 0.60 -8.05
N VAL A 74 -1.68 0.71 -9.21
CA VAL A 74 -0.42 1.43 -9.35
C VAL A 74 -0.72 2.78 -9.99
N GLN A 75 -0.21 3.85 -9.36
CA GLN A 75 -0.39 5.20 -9.85
C GLN A 75 0.96 5.90 -9.99
N ILE A 76 1.28 6.37 -11.20
CA ILE A 76 2.46 7.17 -11.51
C ILE A 76 1.99 8.45 -12.23
N GLY A 77 1.95 9.59 -11.53
CA GLY A 77 1.35 10.81 -12.08
C GLY A 77 -0.12 10.57 -12.47
N ASP A 78 -0.43 10.78 -13.75
CA ASP A 78 -1.75 10.52 -14.33
C ASP A 78 -1.94 9.07 -14.80
N LEU A 79 -0.85 8.29 -14.91
CA LEU A 79 -0.92 6.89 -15.30
C LEU A 79 -1.46 6.07 -14.12
N LYS A 80 -2.56 5.36 -14.35
CA LYS A 80 -3.17 4.44 -13.38
C LYS A 80 -3.45 3.11 -14.05
N TRP A 81 -3.00 2.03 -13.43
CA TRP A 81 -3.39 0.69 -13.84
C TRP A 81 -3.59 -0.21 -12.62
N ARG A 82 -4.22 -1.36 -12.85
CA ARG A 82 -4.46 -2.36 -11.82
C ARG A 82 -3.69 -3.62 -12.17
N GLU A 83 -2.88 -4.08 -11.24
CA GLU A 83 -2.04 -5.25 -11.39
C GLU A 83 -2.54 -6.38 -10.48
N LYS A 84 -2.64 -7.60 -11.03
CA LYS A 84 -2.95 -8.79 -10.26
C LYS A 84 -1.67 -9.31 -9.63
N MET A 85 -1.66 -9.48 -8.31
CA MET A 85 -0.49 -9.91 -7.55
C MET A 85 -0.51 -11.42 -7.32
#